data_AF-A0A1Q3YF61-F1
#
_entry.id   AF-A0A1Q3YF61-F1
#
_cell.length_a   1.000
_cell.length_b   1.000
_cell.length_c   1.000
_cell.angle_alpha   90.00
_cell.angle_beta   90.00
_cell.angle_gamma   90.00
#
_symmetry.space_group_name_H-M   'P 1'
#
loop_
_entity.id
_entity.type
_entity.pdbx_description
1 polymer ?
#
loop_
_entity_poly.entity_id
_entity_poly.type
_entity_poly.pdbx_seq_one_letter_code
_entity_poly.pdbx_strand_id
1 'polypeptide(L)'
;VYLLAFDRDVAAQAIEQQSGLPGERYLEKIIQVPFELPPIERVALQAALFKRLDQVLGDTPDGLFDQSYWTNVFYDGIDPLIQVPRDVVRFTNTLSVTYPAVRGEVNPVDFIALEAVRVFLPDLYGVVRANANRFSGHSRDDRYEGDRNAAQAFRHGWVNQVPESLRASTQALLERIFPKISQMGYGSEWLNEWRRELRACHPDVFPIYFRLTVPLGAVRRNEIMALLSLAASPTDFGDALVRAKEEKRPDGLSKARVLLERLMDHVEKDITDEHIPLVIQALFNIGDSLIDPADERGAFDFGNISRASRPVYHLLKRLPADQRARVLEAAIKSGCAVAVQAWLLRALDDETTKAKETNETTLLSADEVSRLKVAWLDRVRVLSGEADFIEHPELPRLLAVWRQWGDGSEARTWCDRTTASDDGLLAVLSKFLQHTRSQTVGDWAVRLQPRLNPTWLESYLDTAACAERLTQLTKRGAVPGEATGAVSQFLKEFEMLKAGKNPDGLGAFDD
;
A
#
# COMPACT_ATOMS: atom_id res chain seq x y z
N VAL A 1 54.20 -24.52 30.35
CA VAL A 1 52.96 -24.05 30.99
C VAL A 1 51.81 -24.63 30.21
N TYR A 2 50.95 -25.44 30.83
CA TYR A 2 49.73 -25.95 30.22
C TYR A 2 48.58 -25.07 30.68
N LEU A 3 47.77 -24.57 29.74
CA LEU A 3 46.65 -23.68 30.02
C LEU A 3 45.35 -24.43 29.72
N LEU A 4 44.47 -24.49 30.71
CA LEU A 4 43.17 -25.14 30.64
C LEU A 4 42.09 -24.07 30.79
N ALA A 5 41.21 -23.96 29.80
CA ALA A 5 40.07 -23.04 29.83
C ALA A 5 38.78 -23.84 29.81
N PHE A 6 38.01 -23.79 30.89
CA PHE A 6 36.78 -24.55 31.08
C PHE A 6 35.89 -23.86 32.12
N ASP A 7 34.61 -24.19 32.12
CA ASP A 7 33.68 -23.79 33.18
C ASP A 7 33.84 -24.72 34.38
N ARG A 8 34.16 -24.16 35.54
CA ARG A 8 34.50 -24.92 36.74
C ARG A 8 33.36 -25.81 37.19
N ASP A 9 32.15 -25.28 37.27
CA ASP A 9 30.98 -25.98 37.78
C ASP A 9 30.57 -27.12 36.84
N VAL A 10 30.61 -26.86 35.52
CA VAL A 10 30.30 -27.88 34.50
C VAL A 10 31.33 -29.01 34.52
N ALA A 11 32.62 -28.67 34.60
CA ALA A 11 33.68 -29.67 34.68
C ALA A 11 33.61 -30.48 35.98
N ALA A 12 33.34 -29.83 37.12
CA ALA A 12 33.16 -30.49 38.40
C ALA A 12 31.98 -31.47 38.35
N GLN A 13 30.82 -31.04 37.85
CA GLN A 13 29.66 -31.94 37.68
C GLN A 13 29.95 -33.11 36.75
N ALA A 14 30.62 -32.88 35.62
CA ALA A 14 30.94 -33.95 34.67
C ALA A 14 31.89 -34.99 35.29
N ILE A 15 32.90 -34.54 36.04
CA ILE A 15 33.82 -35.43 36.76
C ILE A 15 33.08 -36.20 37.84
N GLU A 16 32.21 -35.53 38.59
CA GLU A 16 31.44 -36.16 39.67
C GLU A 16 30.48 -37.23 39.12
N GLN A 17 29.81 -36.97 38.00
CA GLN A 17 28.96 -37.93 37.31
C GLN A 17 29.73 -39.14 36.75
N GLN A 18 30.93 -38.95 36.19
CA GLN A 18 31.70 -40.05 35.59
C GLN A 18 32.52 -40.86 36.59
N SER A 19 33.08 -40.22 37.62
CA SER A 19 34.04 -40.85 38.52
C SER A 19 33.47 -41.20 39.90
N GLY A 20 32.31 -40.66 40.26
CA GLY A 20 31.73 -40.80 41.61
C GLY A 20 32.54 -40.11 42.72
N LEU A 21 33.57 -39.34 42.36
CA LEU A 21 34.39 -38.56 43.29
C LEU A 21 33.94 -37.10 43.29
N PRO A 22 34.13 -36.35 44.40
CA PRO A 22 33.78 -34.93 44.44
C PRO A 22 34.56 -34.14 43.39
N GLY A 23 33.87 -33.66 42.35
CA GLY A 23 34.49 -33.05 41.16
C GLY A 23 35.33 -31.81 41.47
N GLU A 24 34.86 -30.98 42.39
CA GLU A 24 35.57 -29.79 42.88
C GLU A 24 36.95 -30.13 43.45
N ARG A 25 37.00 -31.13 44.35
CA ARG A 25 38.27 -31.58 44.96
C ARG A 25 39.20 -32.24 43.96
N TYR A 26 38.66 -32.80 42.89
CA TYR A 26 39.46 -33.35 41.81
C TYR A 26 40.15 -32.23 41.02
N LEU A 27 39.40 -31.18 40.66
CA LEU A 27 39.93 -30.01 39.96
C LEU A 27 41.04 -29.30 40.76
N GLU A 28 40.87 -29.14 42.08
CA GLU A 28 41.89 -28.56 42.97
C GLU A 28 43.22 -29.32 42.96
N LYS A 29 43.20 -30.64 42.73
CA LYS A 29 44.42 -31.46 42.69
C LYS A 29 45.20 -31.34 41.38
N ILE A 30 44.50 -31.10 40.27
CA ILE A 30 45.12 -31.04 38.94
C ILE A 30 45.44 -29.60 38.51
N ILE A 31 44.77 -28.59 39.08
CA ILE A 31 44.98 -27.17 38.76
C ILE A 31 45.77 -26.51 39.89
N GLN A 32 47.04 -26.24 39.62
CA GLN A 32 47.94 -25.62 40.60
C GLN A 32 47.66 -24.14 40.85
N VAL A 33 47.21 -23.42 39.82
CA VAL A 33 46.90 -21.99 39.89
C VAL A 33 45.61 -21.72 39.11
N PRO A 34 44.46 -21.57 39.79
CA PRO A 34 43.25 -21.12 39.13
C PRO A 34 43.34 -19.61 38.83
N PHE A 35 42.98 -19.23 37.61
CA PHE A 35 42.77 -17.82 37.25
C PHE A 35 41.30 -17.64 36.89
N GLU A 36 40.55 -17.03 37.80
CA GLU A 36 39.15 -16.70 37.55
C GLU A 36 39.08 -15.43 36.69
N LEU A 37 38.29 -15.48 35.62
CA LEU A 37 38.05 -14.29 34.81
C LEU A 37 37.24 -13.29 35.66
N PRO A 38 37.64 -12.00 35.70
CA PRO A 38 36.88 -10.99 36.41
C PRO A 38 35.47 -10.88 35.83
N PRO A 39 34.49 -10.44 36.64
CA PRO A 39 33.13 -10.24 36.17
C PRO A 39 33.11 -9.28 34.97
N ILE A 40 32.28 -9.59 33.99
CA ILE A 40 32.19 -8.82 32.76
C ILE A 40 31.58 -7.45 33.05
N GLU A 41 32.30 -6.39 32.73
CA GLU A 41 31.78 -5.03 32.80
C GLU A 41 30.73 -4.83 31.69
N ARG A 42 29.47 -4.63 32.07
CA ARG A 42 28.34 -4.41 31.14
C ARG A 42 28.63 -3.27 30.15
N VAL A 43 29.24 -2.18 30.61
CA VAL A 43 29.58 -1.03 29.77
C VAL A 43 30.60 -1.40 28.68
N ALA A 44 31.61 -2.22 29.01
CA ALA A 44 32.60 -2.69 28.04
C ALA A 44 31.95 -3.63 27.00
N LEU A 45 31.00 -4.47 27.43
CA LEU A 45 30.25 -5.36 26.54
C LEU A 45 29.37 -4.58 25.55
N GLN A 46 28.63 -3.57 26.05
CA GLN A 46 27.83 -2.66 25.23
C GLN A 46 28.68 -1.88 24.23
N ALA A 47 29.82 -1.33 24.68
CA ALA A 47 30.77 -0.63 23.80
C ALA A 47 31.33 -1.56 22.70
N ALA A 48 31.64 -2.80 23.04
CA ALA A 48 32.11 -3.79 22.08
C ALA A 48 31.03 -4.17 21.05
N LEU A 49 29.76 -4.26 21.49
CA LEU A 49 28.62 -4.49 20.61
C LEU A 49 28.41 -3.32 19.64
N PHE A 50 28.27 -2.10 20.17
CA PHE A 50 27.99 -0.92 19.34
C PHE A 50 29.07 -0.70 18.28
N LYS A 51 30.34 -0.83 18.65
CA LYS A 51 31.46 -0.75 17.69
C LYS A 51 31.33 -1.74 16.52
N ARG A 52 30.82 -2.94 16.77
CA ARG A 52 30.62 -3.96 15.72
C ARG A 52 29.34 -3.71 14.92
N LEU A 53 28.28 -3.22 15.56
CA LEU A 53 27.06 -2.82 14.86
C LEU A 53 27.34 -1.66 13.89
N ASP A 54 28.13 -0.66 14.30
CA ASP A 54 28.54 0.44 13.43
C ASP A 54 29.24 -0.06 12.16
N GLN A 55 30.05 -1.11 12.27
CA GLN A 55 30.72 -1.74 11.11
C GLN A 55 29.74 -2.44 10.17
N VAL A 56 28.70 -3.09 10.71
CA VAL A 56 27.68 -3.77 9.91
C VAL A 56 26.74 -2.76 9.23
N LEU A 57 26.44 -1.67 9.94
CA LEU A 57 25.47 -0.65 9.54
C LEU A 57 26.09 0.50 8.72
N GLY A 58 27.41 0.55 8.53
CA GLY A 58 28.10 1.70 7.94
C GLY A 58 27.60 2.16 6.56
N ASP A 59 27.03 1.24 5.76
CA ASP A 59 26.45 1.54 4.43
C ASP A 59 24.92 1.67 4.45
N THR A 60 24.30 1.75 5.63
CA THR A 60 22.84 1.88 5.76
C THR A 60 22.40 3.23 5.19
N PRO A 61 21.38 3.29 4.32
CA PRO A 61 20.88 4.55 3.81
C PRO A 61 20.46 5.52 4.93
N ASP A 62 20.82 6.79 4.77
CA ASP A 62 20.47 7.85 5.71
C ASP A 62 18.96 7.92 5.95
N GLY A 63 18.59 8.24 7.20
CA GLY A 63 17.21 8.40 7.64
C GLY A 63 16.46 7.10 7.96
N LEU A 64 17.06 5.92 7.79
CA LEU A 64 16.45 4.64 8.20
C LEU A 64 16.74 4.25 9.66
N PHE A 65 17.80 4.79 10.26
CA PHE A 65 18.19 4.48 11.62
C PHE A 65 17.77 5.61 12.57
N ASP A 66 16.67 5.42 13.28
CA ASP A 66 16.22 6.34 14.33
C ASP A 66 16.90 6.01 15.66
N GLN A 67 17.69 6.97 16.19
CA GLN A 67 18.49 6.77 17.39
C GLN A 67 17.64 6.62 18.66
N SER A 68 16.51 7.33 18.75
CA SER A 68 15.61 7.26 19.90
C SER A 68 14.87 5.92 19.92
N TYR A 69 14.41 5.46 18.76
CA TYR A 69 13.80 4.15 18.57
C TYR A 69 14.79 3.04 18.89
N TRP A 70 16.01 3.11 18.35
CA TRP A 70 17.11 2.20 18.67
C TRP A 70 17.35 2.08 20.17
N THR A 71 17.48 3.21 20.85
CA THR A 71 17.76 3.24 22.30
C THR A 71 16.67 2.50 23.07
N ASN A 72 15.40 2.76 22.75
CA ASN A 72 14.29 2.07 23.39
C ASN A 72 14.30 0.56 23.10
N VAL A 73 14.43 0.16 21.83
CA VAL A 73 14.49 -1.25 21.42
C VAL A 73 15.65 -1.99 22.09
N PHE A 74 16.81 -1.33 22.19
CA PHE A 74 18.00 -1.89 22.80
C PHE A 74 17.77 -2.24 24.28
N TYR A 75 17.29 -1.27 25.07
CA TYR A 75 17.05 -1.48 26.50
C TYR A 75 15.81 -2.32 26.80
N ASP A 76 14.78 -2.24 25.96
CA ASP A 76 13.55 -3.01 26.14
C ASP A 76 13.81 -4.52 26.02
N GLY A 77 14.73 -4.98 25.16
CA GLY A 77 15.03 -6.42 25.13
C GLY A 77 16.29 -6.93 24.44
N ILE A 78 17.13 -6.10 23.81
CA ILE A 78 18.40 -6.60 23.25
C ILE A 78 19.47 -6.72 24.35
N ASP A 79 19.60 -5.72 25.22
CA ASP A 79 20.63 -5.67 26.26
C ASP A 79 20.59 -6.89 27.22
N PRO A 80 19.40 -7.37 27.68
CA PRO A 80 19.34 -8.55 28.54
C PRO A 80 19.73 -9.86 27.85
N LEU A 81 19.75 -9.94 26.52
CA LEU A 81 20.11 -11.15 25.77
C LEU A 81 21.63 -11.34 25.66
N ILE A 82 22.40 -10.27 25.84
CA ILE A 82 23.85 -10.27 25.63
C ILE A 82 24.52 -10.29 26.99
N GLN A 83 25.09 -11.43 27.38
CA GLN A 83 25.66 -11.62 28.72
C GLN A 83 27.18 -11.76 28.67
N VAL A 84 27.73 -12.34 27.60
CA VAL A 84 29.16 -12.60 27.46
C VAL A 84 29.74 -12.10 26.12
N PRO A 85 31.07 -11.84 26.03
CA PRO A 85 31.69 -11.41 24.78
C PRO A 85 31.43 -12.34 23.58
N ARG A 86 31.24 -13.64 23.84
CA ARG A 86 30.88 -14.62 22.82
C ARG A 86 29.52 -14.33 22.18
N ASP A 87 28.56 -13.81 22.94
CA ASP A 87 27.23 -13.43 22.46
C ASP A 87 27.34 -12.29 21.45
N VAL A 88 28.15 -11.27 21.77
CA VAL A 88 28.43 -10.15 20.87
C VAL A 88 28.99 -10.66 19.54
N VAL A 89 30.00 -11.54 19.59
CA VAL A 89 30.61 -12.09 18.37
C VAL A 89 29.60 -12.92 17.57
N ARG A 90 28.86 -13.81 18.21
CA ARG A 90 27.87 -14.68 17.55
C ARG A 90 26.76 -13.86 16.89
N PHE A 91 26.22 -12.87 17.60
CA PHE A 91 25.15 -12.00 17.11
C PHE A 91 25.63 -11.13 15.93
N THR A 92 26.74 -10.42 16.09
CA THR A 92 27.25 -9.51 15.06
C THR A 92 27.75 -10.25 13.82
N ASN A 93 28.31 -11.45 13.96
CA ASN A 93 28.66 -12.30 12.81
C ASN A 93 27.43 -12.81 12.04
N THR A 94 26.30 -13.00 12.73
CA THR A 94 25.05 -13.37 12.05
C THR A 94 24.56 -12.19 11.23
N LEU A 95 24.51 -11.00 11.84
CA LEU A 95 24.10 -9.75 11.20
C LEU A 95 24.97 -9.39 9.99
N SER A 96 26.29 -9.57 10.08
CA SER A 96 27.21 -9.24 8.98
C SER A 96 26.96 -10.08 7.72
N VAL A 97 26.35 -11.25 7.86
CA VAL A 97 25.98 -12.14 6.74
C VAL A 97 24.55 -11.85 6.26
N THR A 98 23.61 -11.59 7.17
CA THR A 98 22.18 -11.49 6.82
C THR A 98 21.74 -10.09 6.40
N TYR A 99 22.27 -9.04 7.04
CA TYR A 99 21.85 -7.65 6.79
C TYR A 99 22.15 -7.15 5.36
N PRO A 100 23.33 -7.44 4.74
CA PRO A 100 23.64 -6.93 3.41
C PRO A 100 22.61 -7.31 2.33
N ALA A 101 21.95 -8.46 2.46
CA ALA A 101 20.98 -8.95 1.47
C ALA A 101 19.64 -8.17 1.46
N VAL A 102 19.32 -7.50 2.57
CA VAL A 102 18.06 -6.76 2.77
C VAL A 102 18.29 -5.29 3.09
N ARG A 103 19.54 -4.83 3.01
CA ARG A 103 19.96 -3.46 3.31
C ARG A 103 19.14 -2.47 2.48
N GLY A 104 18.54 -1.48 3.16
CA GLY A 104 17.70 -0.46 2.55
C GLY A 104 16.26 -0.89 2.25
N GLU A 105 15.91 -2.16 2.51
CA GLU A 105 14.58 -2.74 2.26
C GLU A 105 13.89 -3.23 3.55
N VAL A 106 14.57 -3.06 4.69
CA VAL A 106 14.05 -3.29 6.05
C VAL A 106 14.50 -2.14 6.97
N ASN A 107 13.75 -1.92 8.05
CA ASN A 107 14.19 -1.07 9.14
C ASN A 107 15.39 -1.73 9.85
N PRO A 108 16.54 -1.04 9.97
CA PRO A 108 17.73 -1.62 10.57
C PRO A 108 17.53 -1.99 12.05
N VAL A 109 16.78 -1.19 12.81
CA VAL A 109 16.54 -1.44 14.24
C VAL A 109 15.67 -2.69 14.45
N ASP A 110 14.56 -2.80 13.72
CA ASP A 110 13.70 -3.99 13.77
C ASP A 110 14.46 -5.24 13.31
N PHE A 111 15.36 -5.10 12.32
CA PHE A 111 16.14 -6.22 11.81
C PHE A 111 17.14 -6.72 12.85
N ILE A 112 17.85 -5.81 13.51
CA ILE A 112 18.76 -6.14 14.63
C ILE A 112 17.99 -6.83 15.76
N ALA A 113 16.80 -6.32 16.12
CA ALA A 113 15.96 -6.92 17.14
C ALA A 113 15.51 -8.35 16.78
N LEU A 114 15.02 -8.55 15.56
CA LEU A 114 14.58 -9.88 15.10
C LEU A 114 15.74 -10.87 14.98
N GLU A 115 16.93 -10.43 14.57
CA GLU A 115 18.11 -11.27 14.55
C GLU A 115 18.62 -11.59 15.97
N ALA A 116 18.46 -10.69 16.94
CA ALA A 116 18.72 -11.01 18.35
C ALA A 116 17.77 -12.11 18.84
N VAL A 117 16.47 -11.98 18.56
CA VAL A 117 15.48 -13.03 18.86
C VAL A 117 15.86 -14.34 18.16
N ARG A 118 16.27 -14.30 16.88
CA ARG A 118 16.71 -15.50 16.14
C ARG A 118 17.90 -16.21 16.78
N VAL A 119 18.89 -15.46 17.27
CA VAL A 119 20.13 -16.01 17.83
C VAL A 119 19.93 -16.54 19.25
N PHE A 120 19.18 -15.82 20.08
CA PHE A 120 19.06 -16.10 21.51
C PHE A 120 17.74 -16.79 21.91
N LEU A 121 16.67 -16.62 21.14
CA LEU A 121 15.33 -17.17 21.39
C LEU A 121 14.73 -17.80 20.10
N PRO A 122 15.35 -18.84 19.53
CA PRO A 122 15.02 -19.37 18.20
C PRO A 122 13.58 -19.89 18.08
N ASP A 123 13.03 -20.46 19.15
CA ASP A 123 11.64 -20.95 19.15
C ASP A 123 10.64 -19.79 19.00
N LEU A 124 10.89 -18.68 19.70
CA LEU A 124 10.09 -17.46 19.57
C LEU A 124 10.20 -16.87 18.17
N TYR A 125 11.40 -16.86 17.58
CA TYR A 125 11.57 -16.45 16.19
C TYR A 125 10.72 -17.30 15.24
N GLY A 126 10.66 -18.62 15.47
CA GLY A 126 9.79 -19.54 14.73
C GLY A 126 8.31 -19.18 14.86
N VAL A 127 7.85 -18.85 16.08
CA VAL A 127 6.47 -18.40 16.34
C VAL A 127 6.16 -17.11 15.60
N VAL A 128 7.03 -16.09 15.68
CA VAL A 128 6.82 -14.82 14.96
C VAL A 128 6.70 -15.08 13.46
N ARG A 129 7.66 -15.79 12.88
CA ARG A 129 7.71 -16.11 11.45
C ARG A 129 6.46 -16.83 10.94
N ALA A 130 5.92 -17.76 11.73
CA ALA A 130 4.76 -18.57 11.34
C ALA A 130 3.42 -17.83 11.46
N ASN A 131 3.36 -16.71 12.19
CA ASN A 131 2.11 -16.04 12.57
C ASN A 131 2.05 -14.57 12.11
N ALA A 132 2.40 -14.31 10.84
CA ALA A 132 2.46 -12.96 10.27
C ALA A 132 1.19 -12.12 10.55
N ASN A 133 0.01 -12.71 10.41
CA ASN A 133 -1.28 -12.04 10.65
C ASN A 133 -1.52 -11.67 12.12
N ARG A 134 -0.85 -12.31 13.08
CA ARG A 134 -0.96 -11.99 14.52
C ARG A 134 -0.03 -10.86 14.94
N PHE A 135 1.11 -10.70 14.27
CA PHE A 135 2.13 -9.69 14.61
C PHE A 135 2.08 -8.44 13.72
N SER A 136 1.64 -8.57 12.46
CA SER A 136 1.63 -7.47 11.49
C SER A 136 0.24 -6.90 11.22
N GLY A 137 0.21 -5.65 10.76
CA GLY A 137 -0.98 -4.85 10.51
C GLY A 137 -1.42 -4.06 11.73
N HIS A 138 -2.66 -3.60 11.69
CA HIS A 138 -3.27 -2.76 12.72
C HIS A 138 -4.29 -3.55 13.55
N SER A 139 -4.68 -2.99 14.70
CA SER A 139 -5.62 -3.59 15.64
C SER A 139 -7.06 -3.37 15.15
N ARG A 140 -7.48 -4.11 14.12
CA ARG A 140 -8.84 -4.00 13.55
C ARG A 140 -9.88 -4.88 14.24
N ASP A 141 -9.45 -5.96 14.90
CA ASP A 141 -10.27 -7.15 15.12
C ASP A 141 -10.74 -7.40 16.57
N ASP A 142 -10.34 -6.59 17.56
CA ASP A 142 -10.75 -6.81 18.96
C ASP A 142 -12.15 -6.25 19.31
N ARG A 143 -13.08 -6.29 18.35
CA ARG A 143 -14.47 -5.83 18.54
C ARG A 143 -15.31 -6.83 19.34
N TYR A 144 -14.93 -8.11 19.33
CA TYR A 144 -15.62 -9.17 20.08
C TYR A 144 -14.74 -9.70 21.22
N GLU A 145 -15.36 -10.00 22.35
CA GLU A 145 -14.69 -10.50 23.56
C GLU A 145 -13.94 -11.83 23.32
N GLY A 146 -14.46 -12.67 22.41
CA GLY A 146 -13.81 -13.92 22.00
C GLY A 146 -12.47 -13.72 21.30
N ASP A 147 -12.33 -12.69 20.47
CA ASP A 147 -11.07 -12.41 19.75
C ASP A 147 -9.98 -11.90 20.70
N ARG A 148 -10.35 -11.08 21.69
CA ARG A 148 -9.42 -10.63 22.75
C ARG A 148 -8.90 -11.79 23.58
N ASN A 149 -9.79 -12.71 23.98
CA ASN A 149 -9.39 -13.89 24.74
C ASN A 149 -8.43 -14.78 23.94
N ALA A 150 -8.68 -14.96 22.64
CA ALA A 150 -7.80 -15.70 21.75
C ALA A 150 -6.44 -15.01 21.58
N ALA A 151 -6.41 -13.68 21.42
CA ALA A 151 -5.18 -12.90 21.34
C ALA A 151 -4.35 -12.98 22.63
N GLN A 152 -5.01 -12.89 23.80
CA GLN A 152 -4.37 -13.03 25.09
C GLN A 152 -3.83 -14.43 25.32
N ALA A 153 -4.58 -15.48 24.95
CA ALA A 153 -4.12 -16.87 25.02
C ALA A 153 -2.91 -17.11 24.12
N PHE A 154 -2.93 -16.59 22.89
CA PHE A 154 -1.78 -16.65 21.98
C PHE A 154 -0.54 -15.98 22.59
N ARG A 155 -0.72 -14.80 23.19
CA ARG A 155 0.35 -14.07 23.87
C ARG A 155 0.96 -14.86 25.03
N HIS A 156 0.14 -15.41 25.91
CA HIS A 156 0.61 -16.26 27.01
C HIS A 156 1.36 -17.50 26.49
N GLY A 157 0.88 -18.08 25.38
CA GLY A 157 1.47 -19.26 24.77
C GLY A 157 2.96 -19.11 24.43
N TRP A 158 3.34 -18.00 23.78
CA TRP A 158 4.74 -17.77 23.44
C TRP A 158 5.55 -17.14 24.58
N VAL A 159 4.95 -16.32 25.45
CA VAL A 159 5.66 -15.76 26.63
C VAL A 159 6.12 -16.87 27.58
N ASN A 160 5.31 -17.92 27.76
CA ASN A 160 5.65 -19.04 28.64
C ASN A 160 6.82 -19.90 28.12
N GLN A 161 7.14 -19.82 26.82
CA GLN A 161 8.30 -20.50 26.21
C GLN A 161 9.60 -19.73 26.43
N VAL A 162 9.52 -18.45 26.83
CA VAL A 162 10.69 -17.61 27.12
C VAL A 162 11.16 -17.86 28.55
N PRO A 163 12.49 -17.95 28.80
CA PRO A 163 13.05 -18.03 30.15
C PRO A 163 12.51 -16.93 31.06
N GLU A 164 12.19 -17.27 32.31
CA GLU A 164 11.50 -16.38 33.24
C GLU A 164 12.18 -15.02 33.41
N SER A 165 13.52 -15.01 33.50
CA SER A 165 14.33 -13.79 33.60
C SER A 165 14.24 -12.86 32.38
N LEU A 166 13.82 -13.38 31.22
CA LEU A 166 13.74 -12.65 29.95
C LEU A 166 12.31 -12.34 29.52
N ARG A 167 11.28 -12.83 30.22
CA ARG A 167 9.87 -12.67 29.78
C ARG A 167 9.46 -11.22 29.64
N ALA A 168 9.73 -10.40 30.65
CA ALA A 168 9.32 -8.99 30.67
C ALA A 168 9.99 -8.18 29.55
N SER A 169 11.30 -8.35 29.37
CA SER A 169 12.07 -7.64 28.34
C SER A 169 11.72 -8.13 26.93
N THR A 170 11.61 -9.44 26.73
CA THR A 170 11.19 -10.01 25.44
C THR A 170 9.79 -9.55 25.04
N GLN A 171 8.88 -9.46 26.00
CA GLN A 171 7.54 -8.96 25.75
C GLN A 171 7.55 -7.47 25.38
N ALA A 172 8.28 -6.62 26.11
CA ALA A 172 8.43 -5.21 25.79
C ALA A 172 9.04 -5.01 24.38
N LEU A 173 10.07 -5.79 24.05
CA LEU A 173 10.69 -5.79 22.73
C LEU A 173 9.69 -6.12 21.63
N LEU A 174 8.95 -7.23 21.76
CA LEU A 174 7.97 -7.64 20.75
C LEU A 174 6.81 -6.66 20.61
N GLU A 175 6.30 -6.10 21.71
CA GLU A 175 5.26 -5.06 21.64
C GLU A 175 5.75 -3.79 20.94
N ARG A 176 7.05 -3.48 21.08
CA ARG A 176 7.64 -2.33 20.40
C ARG A 176 7.86 -2.55 18.91
N ILE A 177 8.35 -3.72 18.49
CA ILE A 177 8.53 -4.03 17.05
C ILE A 177 7.22 -4.43 16.36
N PHE A 178 6.24 -4.93 17.10
CA PHE A 178 4.90 -5.33 16.64
C PHE A 178 3.81 -4.64 17.46
N PRO A 179 3.47 -3.37 17.16
CA PRO A 179 2.49 -2.61 17.93
C PRO A 179 1.10 -3.28 18.02
N LYS A 180 0.74 -4.12 17.06
CA LYS A 180 -0.52 -4.89 17.05
C LYS A 180 -0.73 -5.76 18.29
N ILE A 181 0.33 -6.30 18.88
CA ILE A 181 0.23 -7.16 20.07
C ILE A 181 0.30 -6.35 21.39
N SER A 182 0.51 -5.03 21.28
CA SER A 182 0.44 -4.11 22.41
C SER A 182 -1.00 -3.98 22.91
N GLN A 183 -1.13 -3.55 24.16
CA GLN A 183 -2.43 -3.13 24.71
C GLN A 183 -2.89 -1.78 24.12
N MET A 184 -1.96 -1.01 23.54
CA MET A 184 -2.30 0.21 22.81
C MET A 184 -2.88 -0.15 21.44
N GLY A 185 -4.11 0.30 21.18
CA GLY A 185 -4.76 0.09 19.89
C GLY A 185 -4.19 1.05 18.84
N TYR A 186 -3.55 0.52 17.80
CA TYR A 186 -3.07 1.29 16.65
C TYR A 186 -4.01 1.09 15.46
N GLY A 187 -4.49 2.19 14.89
CA GLY A 187 -5.38 2.17 13.72
C GLY A 187 -4.64 2.04 12.39
N SER A 188 -5.40 2.04 11.30
CA SER A 188 -4.86 1.90 9.93
C SER A 188 -4.02 3.08 9.47
N GLU A 189 -4.16 4.25 10.10
CA GLU A 189 -3.40 5.47 9.83
C GLU A 189 -1.89 5.28 10.02
N TRP A 190 -1.48 4.40 10.92
CA TRP A 190 -0.07 4.09 11.18
C TRP A 190 0.58 3.23 10.10
N LEU A 191 -0.20 2.57 9.23
CA LEU A 191 0.35 1.67 8.22
C LEU A 191 1.28 2.40 7.24
N ASN A 192 0.93 3.63 6.85
CA ASN A 192 1.74 4.44 5.95
C ASN A 192 3.10 4.76 6.56
N GLU A 193 3.12 5.19 7.84
CA GLU A 193 4.36 5.50 8.55
C GLU A 193 5.23 4.26 8.74
N TRP A 194 4.63 3.14 9.16
CA TRP A 194 5.36 1.88 9.32
C TRP A 194 5.93 1.37 8.00
N ARG A 195 5.22 1.56 6.88
CA ARG A 195 5.71 1.19 5.54
C ARG A 195 6.83 2.12 5.08
N ARG A 196 6.70 3.44 5.30
CA ARG A 196 7.75 4.45 5.04
C ARG A 196 9.05 4.12 5.76
N GLU A 197 8.94 3.75 7.04
CA GLU A 197 10.06 3.38 7.91
C GLU A 197 10.54 1.93 7.72
N LEU A 198 9.90 1.16 6.82
CA LEU A 198 10.19 -0.25 6.53
C LEU A 198 10.09 -1.16 7.77
N ARG A 199 9.17 -0.86 8.68
CA ARG A 199 9.01 -1.58 9.95
C ARG A 199 8.49 -3.00 9.76
N ALA A 200 8.93 -3.91 10.62
CA ALA A 200 8.55 -5.33 10.57
C ALA A 200 7.04 -5.54 10.79
N CYS A 201 6.37 -4.64 11.52
CA CYS A 201 4.93 -4.72 11.75
C CYS A 201 4.07 -4.44 10.52
N HIS A 202 4.63 -3.91 9.43
CA HIS A 202 3.84 -3.67 8.22
C HIS A 202 3.65 -4.98 7.41
N PRO A 203 2.41 -5.37 7.03
CA PRO A 203 2.14 -6.65 6.36
C PRO A 203 2.94 -6.90 5.08
N ASP A 204 3.17 -5.87 4.27
CA ASP A 204 3.93 -6.00 3.01
C ASP A 204 5.45 -6.04 3.22
N VAL A 205 5.94 -5.56 4.37
CA VAL A 205 7.38 -5.53 4.69
C VAL A 205 7.78 -6.76 5.51
N PHE A 206 6.89 -7.24 6.39
CA PHE A 206 7.10 -8.41 7.24
C PHE A 206 7.78 -9.59 6.54
N PRO A 207 7.37 -10.03 5.32
CA PRO A 207 7.98 -11.19 4.66
C PRO A 207 9.46 -10.99 4.32
N ILE A 208 9.92 -9.75 4.10
CA ILE A 208 11.31 -9.43 3.72
C ILE A 208 12.27 -9.82 4.84
N TYR A 209 11.88 -9.59 6.11
CA TYR A 209 12.67 -9.92 7.30
C TYR A 209 12.99 -11.42 7.43
N PHE A 210 12.14 -12.30 6.90
CA PHE A 210 12.29 -13.76 7.06
C PHE A 210 12.76 -14.49 5.78
N ARG A 211 12.69 -13.82 4.63
CA ARG A 211 13.12 -14.40 3.33
C ARG A 211 14.56 -14.01 2.98
N LEU A 212 15.10 -12.95 3.59
CA LEU A 212 16.41 -12.37 3.26
C LEU A 212 16.55 -12.01 1.76
N THR A 213 15.42 -11.75 1.10
CA THR A 213 15.31 -11.36 -0.31
C THR A 213 14.11 -10.47 -0.49
N VAL A 214 14.23 -9.45 -1.34
CA VAL A 214 13.09 -8.64 -1.78
C VAL A 214 12.21 -9.48 -2.72
N PRO A 215 10.89 -9.57 -2.48
CA PRO A 215 9.97 -10.28 -3.38
C PRO A 215 10.07 -9.76 -4.82
N LEU A 216 10.00 -10.67 -5.78
CA LEU A 216 9.94 -10.32 -7.20
C LEU A 216 8.72 -9.43 -7.46
N GLY A 217 8.95 -8.26 -8.07
CA GLY A 217 7.91 -7.27 -8.33
C GLY A 217 7.56 -6.35 -7.16
N ALA A 218 8.23 -6.42 -6.01
CA ALA A 218 8.11 -5.34 -5.02
C ALA A 218 8.84 -4.09 -5.53
N VAL A 219 8.25 -2.91 -5.30
CA VAL A 219 8.92 -1.64 -5.55
C VAL A 219 9.94 -1.42 -4.45
N ARG A 220 11.22 -1.34 -4.81
CA ARG A 220 12.35 -1.14 -3.91
C ARG A 220 12.35 0.27 -3.32
N ARG A 221 13.02 0.47 -2.18
CA ARG A 221 13.11 1.81 -1.57
C ARG A 221 13.79 2.83 -2.50
N ASN A 222 14.84 2.43 -3.20
CA ASN A 222 15.54 3.34 -4.11
C ASN A 222 14.65 3.86 -5.25
N GLU A 223 13.68 3.07 -5.71
CA GLU A 223 12.75 3.46 -6.78
C GLU A 223 11.78 4.56 -6.30
N ILE A 224 11.24 4.45 -5.08
CA ILE A 224 10.39 5.51 -4.53
C ILE A 224 11.20 6.78 -4.22
N MET A 225 12.42 6.64 -3.71
CA MET A 225 13.29 7.80 -3.45
C MET A 225 13.70 8.49 -4.75
N ALA A 226 13.94 7.73 -5.82
CA ALA A 226 14.19 8.28 -7.15
C ALA A 226 12.98 9.07 -7.65
N LEU A 227 11.75 8.55 -7.49
CA LEU A 227 10.54 9.30 -7.82
C LEU A 227 10.42 10.60 -7.01
N LEU A 228 10.62 10.54 -5.69
CA LEU A 228 10.56 11.72 -4.82
C LEU A 228 11.62 12.77 -5.17
N SER A 229 12.81 12.36 -5.63
CA SER A 229 13.86 13.28 -6.07
C SER A 229 13.46 14.12 -7.29
N LEU A 230 12.44 13.69 -8.05
CA LEU A 230 11.90 14.41 -9.20
C LEU A 230 10.77 15.39 -8.83
N ALA A 231 10.40 15.50 -7.55
CA ALA A 231 9.26 16.31 -7.11
C ALA A 231 9.36 17.81 -7.46
N ALA A 232 10.56 18.31 -7.73
CA ALA A 232 10.80 19.68 -8.18
C ALA A 232 10.43 19.94 -9.66
N SER A 233 10.12 18.89 -10.43
CA SER A 233 9.80 18.98 -11.87
C SER A 233 8.51 18.22 -12.16
N PRO A 234 7.39 18.92 -12.42
CA PRO A 234 6.12 18.27 -12.73
C PRO A 234 6.20 17.29 -13.91
N THR A 235 7.01 17.65 -14.92
CA THR A 235 7.23 16.82 -16.10
C THR A 235 8.01 15.56 -15.76
N ASP A 236 9.19 15.68 -15.14
CA ASP A 236 10.02 14.51 -14.86
C ASP A 236 9.34 13.53 -13.87
N PHE A 237 8.63 14.08 -12.88
CA PHE A 237 7.84 13.30 -11.93
C PHE A 237 6.71 12.53 -12.64
N GLY A 238 5.98 13.21 -13.53
CA GLY A 238 4.91 12.60 -14.32
C GLY A 238 5.44 11.51 -15.26
N ASP A 239 6.51 11.81 -16.00
CA ASP A 239 7.15 10.88 -16.95
C ASP A 239 7.70 9.63 -16.25
N ALA A 240 8.18 9.74 -15.02
CA ALA A 240 8.58 8.59 -14.22
C ALA A 240 7.39 7.66 -13.91
N LEU A 241 6.22 8.20 -13.57
CA LEU A 241 5.01 7.41 -13.33
C LEU A 241 4.46 6.79 -14.62
N VAL A 242 4.47 7.52 -15.73
CA VAL A 242 4.04 7.00 -17.02
C VAL A 242 4.95 5.85 -17.47
N ARG A 243 6.28 6.01 -17.36
CA ARG A 243 7.22 4.90 -17.63
C ARG A 243 6.96 3.68 -16.75
N ALA A 244 6.63 3.89 -15.47
CA ALA A 244 6.30 2.79 -14.57
C ALA A 244 4.97 2.10 -14.93
N LYS A 245 4.07 2.73 -15.70
CA LYS A 245 2.85 2.06 -16.18
C LYS A 245 3.18 0.95 -17.18
N GLU A 246 4.16 1.20 -18.04
CA GLU A 246 4.62 0.26 -19.07
C GLU A 246 5.37 -0.95 -18.50
N GLU A 247 5.94 -0.82 -17.30
CA GLU A 247 6.60 -1.91 -16.59
C GLU A 247 5.57 -2.82 -15.89
N LYS A 248 5.37 -4.03 -16.41
CA LYS A 248 4.52 -5.05 -15.77
C LYS A 248 5.29 -5.87 -14.73
N ARG A 249 4.69 -6.02 -13.56
CA ARG A 249 5.16 -6.85 -12.45
C ARG A 249 4.82 -8.32 -12.71
N PRO A 250 5.43 -9.29 -11.98
CA PRO A 250 5.14 -10.72 -12.14
C PRO A 250 3.67 -11.12 -11.93
N ASP A 251 2.89 -10.30 -11.24
CA ASP A 251 1.44 -10.49 -11.03
C ASP A 251 0.57 -9.91 -12.17
N GLY A 252 1.20 -9.41 -13.23
CA GLY A 252 0.56 -8.81 -14.40
C GLY A 252 0.13 -7.35 -14.20
N LEU A 253 0.28 -6.80 -13.00
CA LEU A 253 -0.08 -5.41 -12.69
C LEU A 253 1.03 -4.45 -13.09
N SER A 254 0.67 -3.20 -13.38
CA SER A 254 1.66 -2.14 -13.62
C SER A 254 2.45 -1.83 -12.34
N LYS A 255 3.67 -1.36 -12.54
CA LYS A 255 4.49 -0.83 -11.45
C LYS A 255 3.99 0.54 -10.97
N ALA A 256 3.37 1.33 -11.85
CA ALA A 256 2.73 2.60 -11.50
C ALA A 256 1.72 2.45 -10.35
N ARG A 257 0.91 1.38 -10.35
CA ARG A 257 -0.03 1.06 -9.27
C ARG A 257 0.64 1.08 -7.89
N VAL A 258 1.73 0.34 -7.73
CA VAL A 258 2.43 0.21 -6.44
C VAL A 258 3.19 1.49 -6.11
N LEU A 259 3.75 2.18 -7.10
CA LEU A 259 4.41 3.47 -6.86
C LEU A 259 3.42 4.53 -6.35
N LEU A 260 2.21 4.60 -6.90
CA LEU A 260 1.18 5.52 -6.39
C LEU A 260 0.71 5.13 -4.98
N GLU A 261 0.58 3.83 -4.68
CA GLU A 261 0.30 3.36 -3.32
C GLU A 261 1.41 3.76 -2.35
N ARG A 262 2.68 3.58 -2.75
CA ARG A 262 3.83 3.96 -1.92
C ARG A 262 4.02 5.45 -1.80
N LEU A 263 3.61 6.25 -2.79
CA LEU A 263 3.64 7.71 -2.70
C LEU A 263 2.87 8.22 -1.48
N MET A 264 1.75 7.56 -1.13
CA MET A 264 0.97 7.87 0.08
C MET A 264 1.72 7.68 1.39
N ASP A 265 2.78 6.87 1.41
CA ASP A 265 3.64 6.70 2.59
C ASP A 265 4.46 7.97 2.87
N HIS A 266 4.69 8.78 1.83
CA HIS A 266 5.67 9.87 1.82
C HIS A 266 5.04 11.27 1.78
N VAL A 267 3.74 11.39 1.45
CA VAL A 267 3.06 12.69 1.29
C VAL A 267 3.08 13.58 2.53
N GLU A 268 3.19 13.01 3.73
CA GLU A 268 3.17 13.77 4.97
C GLU A 268 4.53 14.41 5.31
N LYS A 269 5.64 13.71 5.01
CA LYS A 269 6.97 14.05 5.56
C LYS A 269 8.08 14.26 4.53
N ASP A 270 8.01 13.64 3.35
CA ASP A 270 9.18 13.57 2.44
C ASP A 270 9.05 14.41 1.17
N ILE A 271 7.90 15.05 0.96
CA ILE A 271 7.71 16.05 -0.11
C ILE A 271 7.86 17.42 0.54
N THR A 272 8.86 18.22 0.16
CA THR A 272 9.03 19.60 0.68
C THR A 272 7.83 20.47 0.34
N ASP A 273 7.46 21.41 1.23
CA ASP A 273 6.30 22.30 1.03
C ASP A 273 6.35 23.06 -0.30
N GLU A 274 7.54 23.48 -0.74
CA GLU A 274 7.80 24.15 -2.01
C GLU A 274 7.46 23.28 -3.24
N HIS A 275 7.57 21.97 -3.11
CA HIS A 275 7.29 21.01 -4.19
C HIS A 275 5.82 20.57 -4.21
N ILE A 276 5.02 20.89 -3.19
CA ILE A 276 3.62 20.47 -3.10
C ILE A 276 2.81 20.88 -4.34
N PRO A 277 2.80 22.17 -4.77
CA PRO A 277 2.06 22.57 -5.96
C PRO A 277 2.53 21.86 -7.23
N LEU A 278 3.83 21.56 -7.32
CA LEU A 278 4.46 20.91 -8.48
C LEU A 278 4.05 19.44 -8.60
N VAL A 279 4.02 18.70 -7.48
CA VAL A 279 3.55 17.31 -7.45
C VAL A 279 2.05 17.24 -7.74
N ILE A 280 1.24 18.17 -7.20
CA ILE A 280 -0.19 18.26 -7.53
C ILE A 280 -0.38 18.49 -9.03
N GLN A 281 0.37 19.43 -9.61
CA GLN A 281 0.35 19.70 -11.04
C GLN A 281 0.75 18.46 -11.84
N ALA A 282 1.81 17.74 -11.46
CA ALA A 282 2.25 16.52 -12.13
C ALA A 282 1.13 15.47 -12.18
N LEU A 283 0.50 15.18 -11.02
CA LEU A 283 -0.58 14.21 -10.92
C LEU A 283 -1.82 14.64 -11.74
N PHE A 284 -2.09 15.93 -11.85
CA PHE A 284 -3.17 16.46 -12.67
C PHE A 284 -2.82 16.59 -14.16
N ASN A 285 -1.54 16.53 -14.52
CA ASN A 285 -1.10 16.44 -15.91
C ASN A 285 -1.21 15.00 -16.42
N ILE A 286 -0.77 13.99 -15.65
CA ILE A 286 -0.65 12.62 -16.17
C ILE A 286 -1.65 11.62 -15.59
N GLY A 287 -2.46 12.01 -14.60
CA GLY A 287 -3.27 11.09 -13.78
C GLY A 287 -4.17 10.16 -14.59
N ASP A 288 -4.83 10.68 -15.62
CA ASP A 288 -5.73 9.89 -16.48
C ASP A 288 -4.96 8.93 -17.38
N SER A 289 -3.73 9.29 -17.77
CA SER A 289 -2.82 8.40 -18.51
C SER A 289 -2.38 7.20 -17.66
N LEU A 290 -2.46 7.27 -16.32
CA LEU A 290 -2.14 6.16 -15.43
C LEU A 290 -3.31 5.19 -15.23
N ILE A 291 -4.52 5.50 -15.69
CA ILE A 291 -5.68 4.62 -15.55
C ILE A 291 -5.47 3.39 -16.45
N ASP A 292 -5.52 2.20 -15.83
CA ASP A 292 -5.43 0.91 -16.49
C ASP A 292 -6.41 -0.06 -15.81
N PRO A 293 -7.49 -0.51 -16.48
CA PRO A 293 -8.42 -1.49 -15.93
C PRO A 293 -7.75 -2.82 -15.54
N ALA A 294 -6.61 -3.17 -16.17
CA ALA A 294 -5.85 -4.36 -15.80
C ALA A 294 -5.23 -4.25 -14.40
N ASP A 295 -5.09 -3.03 -13.87
CA ASP A 295 -4.57 -2.81 -12.54
C ASP A 295 -5.61 -3.09 -11.44
N GLU A 296 -6.91 -3.16 -11.73
CA GLU A 296 -7.96 -3.26 -10.71
C GLU A 296 -8.13 -4.69 -10.15
N ARG A 297 -8.24 -4.80 -8.82
CA ARG A 297 -8.41 -6.06 -8.09
C ARG A 297 -9.61 -6.02 -7.13
N GLY A 298 -10.71 -6.63 -7.56
CA GLY A 298 -11.90 -6.81 -6.71
C GLY A 298 -12.75 -5.54 -6.59
N ALA A 299 -13.86 -5.64 -5.84
CA ALA A 299 -14.90 -4.60 -5.81
C ALA A 299 -14.53 -3.34 -5.00
N PHE A 300 -13.50 -3.39 -4.16
CA PHE A 300 -13.07 -2.29 -3.30
C PHE A 300 -11.79 -1.61 -3.78
N ASP A 301 -11.34 -1.96 -4.98
CA ASP A 301 -10.16 -1.36 -5.59
C ASP A 301 -10.58 -0.31 -6.61
N PHE A 302 -10.46 0.96 -6.22
CA PHE A 302 -10.89 2.11 -7.01
C PHE A 302 -9.88 2.55 -8.08
N GLY A 303 -8.98 1.65 -8.52
CA GLY A 303 -8.06 1.89 -9.62
C GLY A 303 -7.04 3.01 -9.40
N ASN A 304 -6.28 3.33 -10.45
CA ASN A 304 -5.25 4.37 -10.38
C ASN A 304 -5.85 5.78 -10.29
N ILE A 305 -7.11 5.97 -10.69
CA ILE A 305 -7.83 7.24 -10.52
C ILE A 305 -7.86 7.68 -9.04
N SER A 306 -8.19 6.75 -8.12
CA SER A 306 -8.15 7.01 -6.69
C SER A 306 -6.72 7.14 -6.14
N ARG A 307 -5.79 6.31 -6.63
CA ARG A 307 -4.38 6.33 -6.18
C ARG A 307 -3.65 7.61 -6.58
N ALA A 308 -4.03 8.24 -7.69
CA ALA A 308 -3.51 9.54 -8.11
C ALA A 308 -4.22 10.71 -7.38
N SER A 309 -5.52 10.59 -7.07
CA SER A 309 -6.27 11.65 -6.40
C SER A 309 -5.94 11.77 -4.90
N ARG A 310 -5.70 10.65 -4.22
CA ARG A 310 -5.46 10.61 -2.76
C ARG A 310 -4.22 11.40 -2.34
N PRO A 311 -3.06 11.29 -3.01
CA PRO A 311 -1.90 12.11 -2.70
C PRO A 311 -2.22 13.60 -2.79
N VAL A 312 -2.97 14.04 -3.81
CA VAL A 312 -3.37 15.44 -3.96
C VAL A 312 -4.17 15.92 -2.75
N TYR A 313 -5.16 15.15 -2.29
CA TYR A 313 -5.95 15.49 -1.11
C TYR A 313 -5.08 15.67 0.15
N HIS A 314 -4.14 14.75 0.40
CA HIS A 314 -3.28 14.81 1.58
C HIS A 314 -2.20 15.91 1.48
N LEU A 315 -1.71 16.19 0.27
CA LEU A 315 -0.80 17.30 0.03
C LEU A 315 -1.47 18.67 0.26
N LEU A 316 -2.74 18.82 -0.13
CA LEU A 316 -3.51 20.03 0.13
C LEU A 316 -3.68 20.32 1.64
N LYS A 317 -3.77 19.28 2.50
CA LYS A 317 -3.87 19.45 3.96
C LYS A 317 -2.66 20.19 4.55
N ARG A 318 -1.50 20.04 3.93
CA ARG A 318 -0.24 20.67 4.36
C ARG A 318 -0.12 22.13 3.93
N LEU A 319 -0.90 22.57 2.94
CA LEU A 319 -0.92 23.96 2.52
C LEU A 319 -1.76 24.83 3.48
N PRO A 320 -1.40 26.11 3.65
CA PRO A 320 -2.25 27.10 4.30
C PRO A 320 -3.64 27.14 3.66
N ALA A 321 -4.69 27.27 4.49
CA ALA A 321 -6.07 27.14 4.03
C ALA A 321 -6.43 28.11 2.90
N ASP A 322 -5.89 29.34 2.94
CA ASP A 322 -6.08 30.40 1.95
C ASP A 322 -5.38 30.14 0.60
N GLN A 323 -4.44 29.18 0.54
CA GLN A 323 -3.71 28.83 -0.68
C GLN A 323 -4.27 27.61 -1.40
N ARG A 324 -4.99 26.72 -0.68
CA ARG A 324 -5.44 25.42 -1.20
C ARG A 324 -6.25 25.53 -2.48
N ALA A 325 -7.29 26.36 -2.48
CA ALA A 325 -8.17 26.53 -3.64
C ALA A 325 -7.41 27.11 -4.84
N ARG A 326 -6.52 28.09 -4.62
CA ARG A 326 -5.73 28.72 -5.69
C ARG A 326 -4.78 27.72 -6.35
N VAL A 327 -4.06 26.92 -5.56
CA VAL A 327 -3.14 25.89 -6.07
C VAL A 327 -3.91 24.85 -6.88
N LEU A 328 -5.04 24.38 -6.34
CA LEU A 328 -5.85 23.37 -7.01
C LEU A 328 -6.48 23.89 -8.31
N GLU A 329 -6.97 25.14 -8.32
CA GLU A 329 -7.54 25.77 -9.51
C GLU A 329 -6.51 25.91 -10.64
N ALA A 330 -5.29 26.31 -10.32
CA ALA A 330 -4.20 26.41 -11.30
C ALA A 330 -3.84 25.04 -11.90
N ALA A 331 -3.80 23.99 -11.07
CA ALA A 331 -3.54 22.62 -11.51
C ALA A 331 -4.68 22.07 -12.39
N ILE A 332 -5.95 22.36 -12.05
CA ILE A 332 -7.11 21.95 -12.87
C ILE A 332 -7.06 22.61 -14.25
N LYS A 333 -6.82 23.93 -14.30
CA LYS A 333 -6.83 24.68 -15.56
C LYS A 333 -5.74 24.26 -16.54
N SER A 334 -4.59 23.82 -16.01
CA SER A 334 -3.43 23.43 -16.83
C SER A 334 -3.38 21.93 -17.14
N GLY A 335 -3.79 21.08 -16.19
CA GLY A 335 -3.72 19.63 -16.32
C GLY A 335 -4.77 19.03 -17.25
N CYS A 336 -4.50 17.85 -17.82
CA CYS A 336 -5.44 17.11 -18.67
C CYS A 336 -6.08 15.90 -17.98
N ALA A 337 -5.73 15.61 -16.73
CA ALA A 337 -6.28 14.49 -15.97
C ALA A 337 -7.67 14.80 -15.37
N VAL A 338 -8.65 15.10 -16.22
CA VAL A 338 -10.01 15.49 -15.82
C VAL A 338 -10.75 14.41 -15.04
N ALA A 339 -10.47 13.12 -15.22
CA ALA A 339 -11.08 12.06 -14.41
C ALA A 339 -10.52 12.05 -12.98
N VAL A 340 -9.20 12.13 -12.81
CA VAL A 340 -8.58 12.27 -11.48
C VAL A 340 -9.03 13.56 -10.78
N GLN A 341 -9.11 14.66 -11.50
CA GLN A 341 -9.63 15.93 -10.98
C GLN A 341 -11.08 15.79 -10.50
N ALA A 342 -11.95 15.19 -11.32
CA ALA A 342 -13.36 14.98 -10.98
C ALA A 342 -13.53 14.07 -9.75
N TRP A 343 -12.71 13.02 -9.65
CA TRP A 343 -12.71 12.14 -8.50
C TRP A 343 -12.41 12.88 -7.20
N LEU A 344 -11.37 13.74 -7.20
CA LEU A 344 -11.04 14.57 -6.04
C LEU A 344 -12.16 15.58 -5.72
N LEU A 345 -12.68 16.28 -6.72
CA LEU A 345 -13.71 17.29 -6.52
C LEU A 345 -15.00 16.69 -5.96
N ARG A 346 -15.39 15.48 -6.35
CA ARG A 346 -16.52 14.76 -5.75
C ARG A 346 -16.28 14.43 -4.28
N ALA A 347 -15.08 13.97 -3.92
CA ALA A 347 -14.74 13.71 -2.52
C ALA A 347 -14.80 14.99 -1.67
N LEU A 348 -14.34 16.13 -2.20
CA LEU A 348 -14.41 17.43 -1.54
C LEU A 348 -15.85 17.94 -1.42
N ASP A 349 -16.68 17.71 -2.44
CA ASP A 349 -18.10 18.06 -2.43
C ASP A 349 -18.88 17.25 -1.39
N ASP A 350 -18.63 15.94 -1.31
CA ASP A 350 -19.20 15.05 -0.31
C ASP A 350 -18.79 15.48 1.12
N GLU A 351 -17.54 15.90 1.30
CA GLU A 351 -17.03 16.43 2.58
C GLU A 351 -17.80 17.70 2.98
N THR A 352 -17.98 18.66 2.06
CA THR A 352 -18.76 19.88 2.34
C THR A 352 -20.24 19.62 2.57
N THR A 353 -20.80 18.58 1.94
CA THR A 353 -22.20 18.18 2.14
C THR A 353 -22.39 17.56 3.52
N LYS A 354 -21.50 16.65 3.93
CA LYS A 354 -21.54 16.03 5.27
C LYS A 354 -21.30 17.04 6.38
N ALA A 355 -20.39 17.99 6.20
CA ALA A 355 -20.10 19.01 7.20
C ALA A 355 -21.32 19.88 7.55
N LYS A 356 -22.29 20.05 6.64
CA LYS A 356 -23.56 20.73 6.94
C LYS A 356 -24.39 19.99 8.01
N GLU A 357 -24.20 18.68 8.13
CA GLU A 357 -24.90 17.84 9.10
C GLU A 357 -24.08 17.65 10.39
N THR A 358 -22.75 17.65 10.31
CA THR A 358 -21.85 17.25 11.41
C THR A 358 -21.05 18.38 12.05
N ASN A 359 -21.09 19.63 11.52
CA ASN A 359 -20.24 20.76 11.94
C ASN A 359 -18.73 20.46 11.86
N GLU A 360 -18.30 19.51 11.03
CA GLU A 360 -16.89 19.18 10.84
C GLU A 360 -16.17 20.25 9.99
N THR A 361 -14.87 20.44 10.27
CA THR A 361 -14.05 21.37 9.49
C THR A 361 -13.68 20.74 8.14
N THR A 362 -13.98 21.45 7.05
CA THR A 362 -13.70 20.97 5.69
C THR A 362 -12.34 21.45 5.17
N LEU A 363 -11.76 20.73 4.21
CA LEU A 363 -10.51 21.10 3.57
C LEU A 363 -10.63 22.39 2.75
N LEU A 364 -11.77 22.55 2.09
CA LEU A 364 -12.21 23.70 1.29
C LEU A 364 -13.66 24.05 1.63
N SER A 365 -14.03 25.31 1.47
CA SER A 365 -15.42 25.76 1.57
C SER A 365 -16.27 25.29 0.39
N ALA A 366 -17.59 25.23 0.58
CA ALA A 366 -18.52 24.86 -0.49
C ALA A 366 -18.45 25.82 -1.71
N ASP A 367 -18.17 27.10 -1.47
CA ASP A 367 -18.01 28.11 -2.53
C ASP A 367 -16.71 27.89 -3.33
N GLU A 368 -15.62 27.51 -2.66
CA GLU A 368 -14.38 27.11 -3.34
C GLU A 368 -14.57 25.86 -4.17
N VAL A 369 -15.22 24.82 -3.65
CA VAL A 369 -15.52 23.61 -4.41
C VAL A 369 -16.38 23.92 -5.63
N SER A 370 -17.40 24.77 -5.47
CA SER A 370 -18.26 25.20 -6.58
C SER A 370 -17.48 25.94 -7.67
N ARG A 371 -16.56 26.84 -7.28
CA ARG A 371 -15.67 27.54 -8.23
C ARG A 371 -14.74 26.59 -8.97
N LEU A 372 -14.20 25.58 -8.27
CA LEU A 372 -13.33 24.57 -8.87
C LEU A 372 -14.07 23.66 -9.85
N LYS A 373 -15.34 23.31 -9.58
CA LYS A 373 -16.21 22.61 -10.55
C LYS A 373 -16.40 23.42 -11.83
N VAL A 374 -16.56 24.75 -11.73
CA VAL A 374 -16.62 25.63 -12.92
C VAL A 374 -15.30 25.59 -13.69
N ALA A 375 -14.15 25.71 -13.02
CA ALA A 375 -12.84 25.60 -13.66
C ALA A 375 -12.63 24.23 -14.34
N TRP A 376 -13.12 23.16 -13.73
CA TRP A 376 -13.09 21.82 -14.31
C TRP A 376 -13.97 21.71 -15.57
N LEU A 377 -15.18 22.29 -15.56
CA LEU A 377 -16.06 22.33 -16.73
C LEU A 377 -15.41 23.08 -17.89
N ASP A 378 -14.79 24.22 -17.62
CA ASP A 378 -14.04 24.96 -18.64
C ASP A 378 -12.91 24.12 -19.24
N ARG A 379 -12.22 23.34 -18.40
CA ARG A 379 -11.17 22.43 -18.87
C ARG A 379 -11.72 21.30 -19.73
N VAL A 380 -12.83 20.67 -19.32
CA VAL A 380 -13.50 19.63 -20.11
C VAL A 380 -13.98 20.18 -21.45
N ARG A 381 -14.53 21.39 -21.50
CA ARG A 381 -14.95 22.03 -22.76
C ARG A 381 -13.78 22.15 -23.74
N VAL A 382 -12.60 22.56 -23.26
CA VAL A 382 -11.38 22.61 -24.08
C VAL A 382 -10.98 21.23 -24.57
N LEU A 383 -10.83 20.24 -23.67
CA LEU A 383 -10.36 18.90 -24.03
C LEU A 383 -11.37 18.15 -24.90
N SER A 384 -12.67 18.40 -24.75
CA SER A 384 -13.73 17.77 -25.55
C SER A 384 -13.69 18.15 -27.03
N GLY A 385 -12.92 19.17 -27.40
CA GLY A 385 -12.62 19.55 -28.78
C GLY A 385 -11.45 18.78 -29.39
N GLU A 386 -10.66 18.07 -28.59
CA GLU A 386 -9.54 17.24 -29.05
C GLU A 386 -10.06 15.89 -29.55
N ALA A 387 -9.41 15.33 -30.59
CA ALA A 387 -9.82 14.07 -31.21
C ALA A 387 -9.77 12.89 -30.23
N ASP A 388 -8.79 12.88 -29.34
CA ASP A 388 -8.52 11.76 -28.43
C ASP A 388 -9.46 11.73 -27.21
N PHE A 389 -10.33 12.75 -27.03
CA PHE A 389 -11.25 12.77 -25.88
C PHE A 389 -12.25 11.60 -25.90
N ILE A 390 -12.63 11.12 -27.09
CA ILE A 390 -13.47 9.93 -27.23
C ILE A 390 -12.77 8.65 -26.73
N GLU A 391 -11.44 8.63 -26.76
CA GLU A 391 -10.65 7.48 -26.35
C GLU A 391 -10.45 7.39 -24.83
N HIS A 392 -10.88 8.42 -24.10
CA HIS A 392 -10.68 8.52 -22.66
C HIS A 392 -11.19 7.26 -21.92
N PRO A 393 -10.37 6.64 -21.04
CA PRO A 393 -10.72 5.38 -20.38
C PRO A 393 -11.96 5.50 -19.49
N GLU A 394 -12.19 6.69 -18.92
CA GLU A 394 -13.32 7.01 -18.04
C GLU A 394 -14.44 7.81 -18.72
N LEU A 395 -14.55 7.76 -20.06
CA LEU A 395 -15.51 8.57 -20.82
C LEU A 395 -16.95 8.54 -20.24
N PRO A 396 -17.55 7.38 -19.90
CA PRO A 396 -18.90 7.36 -19.33
C PRO A 396 -19.02 8.14 -18.02
N ARG A 397 -18.02 8.01 -17.13
CA ARG A 397 -18.02 8.73 -15.85
C ARG A 397 -17.83 10.23 -16.07
N LEU A 398 -16.96 10.63 -17.01
CA LEU A 398 -16.76 12.04 -17.36
C LEU A 398 -18.04 12.68 -17.92
N LEU A 399 -18.75 12.01 -18.82
CA LEU A 399 -20.02 12.50 -19.36
C LEU A 399 -21.10 12.64 -18.28
N ALA A 400 -21.14 11.73 -17.31
CA ALA A 400 -22.03 11.83 -16.15
C ALA A 400 -21.68 13.02 -15.25
N VAL A 401 -20.40 13.24 -14.96
CA VAL A 401 -19.94 14.39 -14.16
C VAL A 401 -20.20 15.70 -14.90
N TRP A 402 -19.89 15.78 -16.20
CA TRP A 402 -20.12 16.96 -17.02
C TRP A 402 -21.60 17.35 -17.03
N ARG A 403 -22.49 16.37 -17.23
CA ARG A 403 -23.94 16.60 -17.13
C ARG A 403 -24.39 17.03 -15.73
N GLN A 404 -23.78 16.49 -14.67
CA GLN A 404 -24.16 16.78 -13.29
C GLN A 404 -23.72 18.19 -12.85
N TRP A 405 -22.54 18.64 -13.27
CA TRP A 405 -21.98 19.92 -12.85
C TRP A 405 -22.23 21.06 -13.83
N GLY A 406 -22.34 20.76 -15.13
CA GLY A 406 -22.59 21.74 -16.19
C GLY A 406 -24.06 21.84 -16.57
N ASP A 407 -24.32 22.48 -17.71
CA ASP A 407 -25.63 22.38 -18.36
C ASP A 407 -25.74 20.98 -19.00
N GLY A 408 -26.78 20.23 -18.63
CA GLY A 408 -27.00 18.87 -19.13
C GLY A 408 -27.13 18.78 -20.66
N SER A 409 -27.33 19.91 -21.35
CA SER A 409 -27.33 20.01 -22.81
C SER A 409 -25.94 19.90 -23.45
N GLU A 410 -24.86 20.28 -22.76
CA GLU A 410 -23.50 20.33 -23.33
C GLU A 410 -22.96 18.93 -23.64
N ALA A 411 -23.04 18.02 -22.67
CA ALA A 411 -22.58 16.64 -22.83
C ALA A 411 -23.38 15.92 -23.93
N ARG A 412 -24.69 16.19 -24.04
CA ARG A 412 -25.54 15.66 -25.11
C ARG A 412 -25.13 16.22 -26.48
N THR A 413 -24.93 17.53 -26.59
CA THR A 413 -24.47 18.17 -27.84
C THR A 413 -23.14 17.60 -28.31
N TRP A 414 -22.22 17.33 -27.36
CA TRP A 414 -20.96 16.65 -27.67
C TRP A 414 -21.22 15.23 -28.19
N CYS A 415 -22.08 14.43 -27.53
CA CYS A 415 -22.42 13.08 -27.96
C CYS A 415 -23.07 13.06 -29.35
N ASP A 416 -24.02 13.95 -29.63
CA ASP A 416 -24.71 14.06 -30.93
C ASP A 416 -23.69 14.37 -32.05
N ARG A 417 -22.75 15.28 -31.80
CA ARG A 417 -21.68 15.62 -32.75
C ARG A 417 -20.73 14.44 -32.99
N THR A 418 -20.27 13.80 -31.93
CA THR A 418 -19.30 12.69 -32.01
C THR A 418 -19.91 11.46 -32.68
N THR A 419 -21.16 11.13 -32.35
CA THR A 419 -21.89 9.98 -32.89
C THR A 419 -22.53 10.25 -34.25
N ALA A 420 -22.35 11.42 -34.85
CA ALA A 420 -22.78 11.71 -36.22
C ALA A 420 -22.09 10.78 -37.24
N SER A 421 -20.87 10.32 -36.95
CA SER A 421 -20.16 9.30 -37.74
C SER A 421 -20.43 7.88 -37.24
N ASP A 422 -20.33 6.89 -38.13
CA ASP A 422 -20.52 5.47 -37.74
C ASP A 422 -19.42 5.04 -36.77
N ASP A 423 -18.17 5.41 -37.06
CA ASP A 423 -17.01 5.11 -36.20
C ASP A 423 -17.16 5.73 -34.81
N GLY A 424 -17.60 7.00 -34.73
CA GLY A 424 -17.83 7.68 -33.45
C GLY A 424 -18.97 7.05 -32.64
N LEU A 425 -20.05 6.62 -33.29
CA LEU A 425 -21.13 5.89 -32.61
C LEU A 425 -20.63 4.56 -32.03
N LEU A 426 -19.87 3.79 -32.82
CA LEU A 426 -19.32 2.50 -32.40
C LEU A 426 -18.30 2.66 -31.26
N ALA A 427 -17.44 3.69 -31.33
CA ALA A 427 -16.47 4.00 -30.29
C ALA A 427 -17.16 4.40 -28.97
N VAL A 428 -18.14 5.31 -29.02
CA VAL A 428 -18.90 5.72 -27.82
C VAL A 428 -19.60 4.51 -27.18
N LEU A 429 -20.34 3.71 -27.96
CA LEU A 429 -21.05 2.54 -27.42
C LEU A 429 -20.11 1.53 -26.76
N SER A 430 -18.93 1.32 -27.36
CA SER A 430 -17.94 0.39 -26.82
C SER A 430 -17.43 0.83 -25.44
N LYS A 431 -17.31 2.14 -25.18
CA LYS A 431 -16.91 2.65 -23.85
C LYS A 431 -17.99 2.45 -22.78
N PHE A 432 -19.27 2.37 -23.16
CA PHE A 432 -20.37 2.13 -22.22
C PHE A 432 -20.63 0.64 -21.94
N LEU A 433 -19.99 -0.28 -22.67
CA LEU A 433 -20.14 -1.71 -22.45
C LEU A 433 -19.56 -2.11 -21.09
N GLN A 434 -20.42 -2.60 -20.20
CA GLN A 434 -20.03 -3.09 -18.88
C GLN A 434 -20.10 -4.61 -18.80
N HIS A 435 -19.50 -5.20 -17.77
CA HIS A 435 -19.60 -6.63 -17.50
C HIS A 435 -20.08 -6.86 -16.07
N THR A 436 -21.22 -7.53 -15.92
CA THR A 436 -21.70 -8.00 -14.62
C THR A 436 -21.08 -9.35 -14.33
N ARG A 437 -20.63 -9.54 -13.08
CA ARG A 437 -20.12 -10.82 -12.59
C ARG A 437 -21.25 -11.56 -11.89
N SER A 438 -21.56 -12.77 -12.34
CA SER A 438 -22.44 -13.70 -11.62
C SER A 438 -21.68 -14.96 -11.24
N GLN A 439 -21.96 -15.47 -10.05
CA GLN A 439 -21.40 -16.72 -9.55
C GLN A 439 -22.53 -17.54 -8.94
N THR A 440 -22.72 -18.76 -9.42
CA THR A 440 -23.72 -19.68 -8.87
C THR A 440 -23.15 -20.35 -7.61
N VAL A 441 -23.95 -20.46 -6.56
CA VAL A 441 -23.54 -21.14 -5.31
C VAL A 441 -23.13 -22.59 -5.63
N GLY A 442 -21.88 -22.94 -5.29
CA GLY A 442 -21.29 -24.25 -5.59
C GLY A 442 -20.40 -24.28 -6.84
N ASP A 443 -20.42 -23.22 -7.66
CA ASP A 443 -19.53 -23.08 -8.81
C ASP A 443 -18.32 -22.19 -8.46
N TRP A 444 -17.14 -22.61 -8.92
CA TRP A 444 -15.90 -21.85 -8.77
C TRP A 444 -15.72 -20.85 -9.92
N ALA A 445 -16.41 -21.05 -11.04
CA ALA A 445 -16.34 -20.16 -12.20
C ALA A 445 -17.21 -18.91 -12.01
N VAL A 446 -16.62 -17.74 -12.29
CA VAL A 446 -17.35 -16.47 -12.41
C VAL A 446 -17.78 -16.32 -13.87
N ARG A 447 -19.08 -16.15 -14.11
CA ARG A 447 -19.59 -15.79 -15.43
C ARG A 447 -19.55 -14.28 -15.58
N LEU A 448 -18.94 -13.81 -16.66
CA LEU A 448 -18.96 -12.42 -17.08
C LEU A 448 -20.07 -12.25 -18.11
N GLN A 449 -21.04 -11.40 -17.79
CA GLN A 449 -22.13 -11.10 -18.69
C GLN A 449 -22.01 -9.66 -19.19
N PRO A 450 -21.85 -9.43 -20.49
CA PRO A 450 -21.84 -8.08 -21.05
C PRO A 450 -23.20 -7.41 -20.82
N ARG A 451 -23.19 -6.12 -20.49
CA ARG A 451 -24.37 -5.29 -20.26
C ARG A 451 -24.21 -3.93 -20.94
N LEU A 452 -25.25 -3.51 -21.64
CA LEU A 452 -25.31 -2.21 -22.30
C LEU A 452 -26.79 -1.80 -22.45
N ASN A 453 -27.39 -1.35 -21.35
CA ASN A 453 -28.80 -0.97 -21.32
C ASN A 453 -28.99 0.39 -22.03
N PRO A 454 -29.82 0.49 -23.09
CA PRO A 454 -30.08 1.76 -23.76
C PRO A 454 -30.58 2.87 -22.85
N THR A 455 -31.30 2.56 -21.77
CA THR A 455 -31.80 3.57 -20.82
C THR A 455 -30.69 4.38 -20.17
N TRP A 456 -29.48 3.80 -20.02
CA TRP A 456 -28.31 4.51 -19.51
C TRP A 456 -27.82 5.61 -20.46
N LEU A 457 -28.14 5.49 -21.75
CA LEU A 457 -27.70 6.40 -22.82
C LEU A 457 -28.76 7.43 -23.23
N GLU A 458 -30.00 7.34 -22.75
CA GLU A 458 -31.10 8.26 -23.16
C GLU A 458 -30.81 9.73 -22.86
N SER A 459 -30.01 10.02 -21.83
CA SER A 459 -29.59 11.39 -21.55
C SER A 459 -28.50 11.92 -22.47
N TYR A 460 -27.90 11.06 -23.29
CA TYR A 460 -26.75 11.36 -24.15
C TYR A 460 -27.06 11.20 -25.63
N LEU A 461 -27.94 10.27 -26.00
CA LEU A 461 -28.20 9.86 -27.39
C LEU A 461 -29.70 9.58 -27.61
N ASP A 462 -30.15 9.72 -28.85
CA ASP A 462 -31.42 9.12 -29.29
C ASP A 462 -31.24 7.61 -29.49
N THR A 463 -31.65 6.83 -28.49
CA THR A 463 -31.45 5.39 -28.44
C THR A 463 -32.20 4.64 -29.55
N ALA A 464 -33.34 5.16 -30.00
CA ALA A 464 -34.13 4.57 -31.09
C ALA A 464 -33.46 4.80 -32.44
N ALA A 465 -32.99 6.03 -32.70
CA ALA A 465 -32.23 6.33 -33.91
C ALA A 465 -30.90 5.54 -33.96
N CYS A 466 -30.23 5.40 -32.81
CA CYS A 466 -29.03 4.58 -32.70
C CYS A 466 -29.32 3.10 -33.02
N ALA A 467 -30.39 2.52 -32.46
CA ALA A 467 -30.76 1.12 -32.72
C ALA A 467 -31.02 0.85 -34.21
N GLU A 468 -31.71 1.76 -34.90
CA GLU A 468 -31.95 1.63 -36.34
C GLU A 468 -30.64 1.67 -37.13
N ARG A 469 -29.77 2.64 -36.84
CA ARG A 469 -28.47 2.80 -37.51
C ARG A 469 -27.56 1.60 -37.28
N LEU A 470 -27.45 1.11 -36.05
CA LEU A 470 -26.68 -0.09 -35.69
C LEU A 470 -27.19 -1.35 -36.39
N THR A 471 -28.51 -1.48 -36.54
CA THR A 471 -29.13 -2.59 -37.29
C THR A 471 -28.72 -2.54 -38.76
N GLN A 472 -28.69 -1.36 -39.38
CA GLN A 472 -28.23 -1.19 -40.76
C GLN A 472 -26.74 -1.51 -40.92
N LEU A 473 -25.89 -1.06 -39.99
CA LEU A 473 -24.46 -1.38 -39.97
C LEU A 473 -24.20 -2.88 -39.87
N THR A 474 -24.94 -3.56 -38.98
CA THR A 474 -24.86 -5.01 -38.81
C THR A 474 -25.26 -5.75 -40.09
N LYS A 475 -26.35 -5.34 -40.75
CA LYS A 475 -26.81 -5.96 -42.01
C LYS A 475 -25.81 -5.80 -43.17
N ARG A 476 -25.04 -4.71 -43.19
CA ARG A 476 -24.05 -4.43 -44.23
C ARG A 476 -22.66 -5.00 -43.92
N GLY A 477 -22.48 -5.65 -42.76
CA GLY A 477 -21.17 -6.17 -42.33
C GLY A 477 -20.14 -5.10 -42.04
N ALA A 478 -20.58 -3.88 -41.68
CA ALA A 478 -19.72 -2.72 -41.46
C ALA A 478 -19.35 -2.49 -39.98
N VAL A 479 -19.62 -3.47 -39.09
CA VAL A 479 -19.26 -3.41 -37.68
C VAL A 479 -17.89 -4.08 -37.48
N PRO A 480 -16.87 -3.34 -36.99
CA PRO A 480 -15.58 -3.91 -36.66
C PRO A 480 -15.67 -5.00 -35.57
N GLY A 481 -14.72 -5.93 -35.56
CA GLY A 481 -14.70 -7.04 -34.60
C GLY A 481 -14.69 -6.57 -33.15
N GLU A 482 -13.96 -5.49 -32.84
CA GLU A 482 -13.87 -4.90 -31.50
C GLU A 482 -15.21 -4.30 -31.00
N ALA A 483 -16.02 -3.74 -31.89
CA ALA A 483 -17.31 -3.14 -31.54
C ALA A 483 -18.48 -4.13 -31.55
N THR A 484 -18.28 -5.34 -32.09
CA THR A 484 -19.34 -6.35 -32.29
C THR A 484 -20.03 -6.72 -30.98
N GLY A 485 -19.27 -6.86 -29.89
CA GLY A 485 -19.82 -7.16 -28.57
C GLY A 485 -20.76 -6.07 -28.05
N ALA A 486 -20.34 -4.81 -28.15
CA ALA A 486 -21.14 -3.66 -27.72
C ALA A 486 -22.42 -3.52 -28.56
N VAL A 487 -22.30 -3.58 -29.89
CA VAL A 487 -23.45 -3.45 -30.81
C VAL A 487 -24.47 -4.56 -30.58
N SER A 488 -24.02 -5.81 -30.49
CA SER A 488 -24.91 -6.95 -30.27
C SER A 488 -25.64 -6.85 -28.93
N GLN A 489 -24.92 -6.45 -27.88
CA GLN A 489 -25.53 -6.32 -26.55
C GLN A 489 -26.52 -5.14 -26.48
N PHE A 490 -26.19 -3.99 -27.07
CA PHE A 490 -27.09 -2.84 -27.15
C PHE A 490 -28.40 -3.20 -27.85
N LEU A 491 -28.32 -3.83 -29.04
CA LEU A 491 -29.50 -4.23 -29.79
C LEU A 491 -30.35 -5.28 -29.06
N LYS A 492 -29.69 -6.23 -28.37
CA LYS A 492 -30.37 -7.23 -27.55
C LYS A 492 -31.17 -6.58 -26.43
N GLU A 493 -30.55 -5.70 -25.64
CA GLU A 493 -31.23 -5.02 -24.53
C GLU A 493 -32.28 -4.01 -25.02
N PHE A 494 -32.08 -3.39 -26.18
CA PHE A 494 -33.08 -2.53 -26.83
C PHE A 494 -34.36 -3.28 -27.20
N GLU A 495 -34.23 -4.46 -27.81
CA GLU A 495 -35.40 -5.30 -28.13
C GLU A 495 -36.08 -5.85 -26.88
N MET A 496 -35.34 -6.13 -25.80
CA MET A 496 -35.92 -6.48 -24.50
C MET A 496 -36.80 -5.35 -23.96
N LEU A 497 -36.32 -4.10 -23.96
CA LEU A 497 -37.09 -2.93 -23.53
C LEU A 497 -38.35 -2.73 -24.37
N LYS A 498 -38.22 -2.87 -25.70
CA LYS A 498 -39.35 -2.78 -26.63
C LYS A 498 -40.40 -3.87 -26.40
N ALA A 499 -39.97 -5.06 -25.97
CA ALA A 499 -40.84 -6.16 -25.56
C ALA A 499 -41.39 -6.03 -24.11
N GLY A 500 -41.12 -4.91 -23.42
CA GLY A 500 -41.56 -4.66 -22.05
C GLY A 500 -40.77 -5.43 -20.97
N LYS A 501 -39.63 -6.03 -21.32
CA LYS A 501 -38.72 -6.68 -20.38
C LYS A 501 -37.69 -5.68 -19.88
N ASN A 502 -37.52 -5.57 -18.56
CA ASN A 502 -36.48 -4.74 -17.96
C ASN A 502 -35.12 -5.48 -18.00
N PRO A 503 -34.10 -5.00 -18.74
CA PRO A 503 -32.77 -5.63 -18.78
C PRO A 503 -32.06 -5.64 -17.42
N ASP A 504 -32.40 -4.72 -16.51
CA ASP A 504 -31.84 -4.67 -15.15
C ASP A 504 -32.65 -5.50 -14.13
N GLY A 505 -33.69 -6.21 -14.58
CA GLY A 505 -34.48 -7.11 -13.73
C GLY A 505 -33.69 -8.34 -13.27
N LEU A 506 -34.00 -8.83 -12.07
CA LEU A 506 -33.47 -10.12 -11.58
C LEU A 506 -33.89 -11.25 -12.54
N GLY A 507 -32.93 -12.00 -13.05
CA GLY A 507 -33.15 -13.10 -14.00
C GLY A 507 -33.50 -12.68 -15.43
N ALA A 508 -33.28 -11.41 -15.82
CA ALA A 508 -33.58 -10.91 -17.17
C ALA A 508 -32.83 -11.65 -18.30
N PHE A 509 -31.83 -12.46 -17.96
CA PHE A 509 -31.03 -13.25 -18.89
C PHE A 509 -30.83 -14.71 -18.43
N ASP A 510 -31.62 -15.15 -17.44
CA ASP A 510 -31.66 -16.55 -17.01
C ASP A 510 -32.65 -17.29 -17.93
N ASP A 511 -32.22 -17.55 -19.18
CA ASP A 511 -32.89 -18.49 -20.09
C ASP A 511 -32.20 -19.86 -20.05
#